data_AF-A0A068Y2V0-F1
#
_entry.id   AF-A0A068Y2V0-F1
#
_cell.length_a   1.000
_cell.length_b   1.000
_cell.length_c   1.000
_cell.angle_alpha   90.00
_cell.angle_beta   90.00
_cell.angle_gamma   90.00
#
_symmetry.space_group_name_H-M   'P 1'
#
loop_
_entity.id
_entity.type
_entity.pdbx_description
1 polymer ?
#
loop_
_entity_poly.entity_id
_entity_poly.type
_entity_poly.pdbx_seq_one_letter_code
_entity_poly.pdbx_strand_id
1 'polypeptide(L)'
;MVSRLLTPLLRKGFLSCLRREISPYGAIIPPTPGLLLPSLPINPLVPRCLSDRPNFCVIPVRNSTVFTSLPGDVIWEGVTGPKGSTKKRARGKRRVTRPKIDLNRGQRLGGNREGYLWPGLNAPLYRESTLQKVQKGDVNQEYLNKLEELRNKSAVKKKRVKLPPLLRGWTGASMGGQSLGPLDSGPPGFDTRVLELKAVSTMTATVGRYRRFSALVVAGNGRGVCGVGKARSVTLRGALKRAKNRAFLNLISFNLKESRTLWHLGHVREWHTTIYATPKPEGHGLICHRAIKTLCDLIGIKDMHAKVEGNTKNYLSIVRGFLRLLHEQESYEDVSNRLGMHVVEFSKDFNSVPRVLASPRAGITQDCVSYAGLKSDPLLGSRPPPKPPKVGNRYHIDLLSLHAFWEAQEKEHGERSPLLITKPGYRSPVPKPDPEFDPIDQLLDEEDEAEEEVQRLLERGERDLGVIITLKGLVPNIKKNPLPTYLSSAGVLKRAAERHRYRNQEAARRERIAYAKLDEQ
;
A
#
# COMPACT_ATOMS: atom_id res chain seq x y z
N MET A 1 -63.84 33.70 -16.58
CA MET A 1 -63.07 33.67 -17.85
C MET A 1 -61.95 32.65 -17.64
N VAL A 2 -61.97 31.43 -18.21
CA VAL A 2 -61.88 31.06 -19.65
C VAL A 2 -60.43 31.30 -20.15
N SER A 3 -59.64 30.31 -20.63
CA SER A 3 -59.88 28.85 -20.78
C SER A 3 -58.61 27.97 -20.87
N ARG A 4 -58.83 26.66 -20.70
CA ARG A 4 -58.09 25.42 -21.09
C ARG A 4 -57.17 25.56 -22.35
N LEU A 5 -56.12 24.76 -22.62
CA LEU A 5 -55.90 23.28 -22.59
C LEU A 5 -54.39 22.95 -22.38
N LEU A 6 -53.92 21.95 -21.61
CA LEU A 6 -53.97 20.46 -21.70
C LEU A 6 -52.83 19.82 -22.54
N THR A 7 -51.88 19.12 -21.89
CA THR A 7 -50.99 18.05 -22.45
C THR A 7 -50.39 17.22 -21.29
N PRO A 8 -49.91 15.96 -21.49
CA PRO A 8 -50.34 14.90 -20.56
C PRO A 8 -49.27 14.12 -19.78
N LEU A 9 -49.73 13.46 -18.70
CA LEU A 9 -49.16 12.22 -18.17
C LEU A 9 -49.79 11.00 -18.87
N LEU A 10 -49.00 9.98 -19.22
CA LEU A 10 -49.35 8.57 -19.04
C LEU A 10 -48.14 7.65 -19.25
N ARG A 11 -48.22 6.40 -18.79
CA ARG A 11 -47.08 5.47 -18.71
C ARG A 11 -47.54 4.01 -18.72
N LYS A 12 -46.84 3.16 -19.50
CA LYS A 12 -47.09 1.72 -19.76
C LYS A 12 -48.24 1.45 -20.74
N GLY A 13 -48.01 0.52 -21.68
CA GLY A 13 -49.03 0.04 -22.63
C GLY A 13 -48.43 -0.80 -23.75
N PHE A 14 -48.37 -2.12 -23.53
CA PHE A 14 -48.24 -3.27 -24.45
C PHE A 14 -47.45 -3.25 -25.77
N LEU A 15 -46.84 -4.43 -25.98
CA LEU A 15 -46.39 -5.02 -27.24
C LEU A 15 -47.43 -4.91 -28.39
N SER A 16 -46.98 -4.73 -29.64
CA SER A 16 -47.33 -5.62 -30.76
C SER A 16 -46.60 -5.30 -32.08
N CYS A 17 -46.48 -6.34 -32.91
CA CYS A 17 -46.38 -6.39 -34.37
C CYS A 17 -45.81 -5.20 -35.17
N LEU A 18 -44.57 -5.36 -35.66
CA LEU A 18 -44.13 -4.76 -36.92
C LEU A 18 -44.91 -5.34 -38.10
N ARG A 19 -45.58 -4.52 -38.93
CA ARG A 19 -45.99 -4.94 -40.28
C ARG A 19 -46.23 -3.77 -41.26
N ARG A 20 -45.30 -3.62 -42.21
CA ARG A 20 -45.47 -3.04 -43.56
C ARG A 20 -45.87 -1.55 -43.65
N GLU A 21 -45.68 -0.87 -44.79
CA GLU A 21 -44.82 -1.16 -45.96
C GLU A 21 -43.70 -0.08 -45.96
N ILE A 22 -43.20 0.62 -46.98
CA ILE A 22 -43.34 0.60 -48.45
C ILE A 22 -41.95 0.89 -49.06
N SER A 23 -41.74 0.58 -50.34
CA SER A 23 -40.52 0.95 -51.08
C SER A 23 -40.88 1.40 -52.50
N PRO A 24 -40.39 2.57 -52.97
CA PRO A 24 -40.60 3.01 -54.35
C PRO A 24 -39.28 3.10 -55.14
N TYR A 25 -38.90 2.02 -55.83
CA TYR A 25 -38.18 2.08 -57.11
C TYR A 25 -38.61 0.89 -57.95
N GLY A 26 -39.11 1.16 -59.16
CA GLY A 26 -39.75 0.16 -60.02
C GLY A 26 -38.85 -0.35 -61.14
N ALA A 27 -39.13 -1.58 -61.59
CA ALA A 27 -38.74 -2.11 -62.88
C ALA A 27 -39.89 -2.99 -63.39
N ILE A 28 -40.22 -2.91 -64.68
CA ILE A 28 -41.42 -3.52 -65.28
C ILE A 28 -40.99 -4.64 -66.24
N ILE A 29 -41.43 -5.88 -65.99
CA ILE A 29 -41.44 -6.99 -66.95
C ILE A 29 -42.72 -7.83 -66.71
N PRO A 30 -43.51 -8.18 -67.74
CA PRO A 30 -44.79 -8.91 -67.60
C PRO A 30 -44.63 -10.44 -67.47
N PRO A 31 -45.69 -11.17 -67.04
CA PRO A 31 -45.67 -12.62 -66.82
C PRO A 31 -46.05 -13.46 -68.06
N THR A 32 -45.70 -14.75 -68.04
CA THR A 32 -46.20 -15.79 -68.95
C THR A 32 -46.95 -16.90 -68.18
N PRO A 33 -47.96 -17.57 -68.77
CA PRO A 33 -48.90 -18.40 -68.01
C PRO A 33 -48.64 -19.92 -68.03
N GLY A 34 -48.96 -20.54 -66.89
CA GLY A 34 -49.57 -21.86 -66.67
C GLY A 34 -49.39 -23.04 -67.65
N LEU A 35 -48.98 -24.18 -67.07
CA LEU A 35 -49.49 -25.51 -67.44
C LEU A 35 -50.12 -26.19 -66.20
N LEU A 36 -51.03 -27.13 -66.45
CA LEU A 36 -51.99 -27.66 -65.48
C LEU A 36 -51.72 -29.14 -65.12
N LEU A 37 -51.78 -29.47 -63.82
CA LEU A 37 -52.36 -30.70 -63.22
C LEU A 37 -51.74 -32.08 -63.64
N PRO A 38 -51.79 -33.15 -62.80
CA PRO A 38 -52.97 -33.67 -62.10
C PRO A 38 -52.82 -33.80 -60.58
N SER A 39 -53.75 -34.53 -59.94
CA SER A 39 -54.08 -34.44 -58.51
C SER A 39 -54.26 -35.79 -57.82
N LEU A 40 -54.17 -35.77 -56.48
CA LEU A 40 -54.52 -36.84 -55.52
C LEU A 40 -53.58 -38.08 -55.49
N PRO A 41 -53.59 -38.89 -54.40
CA PRO A 41 -54.38 -38.78 -53.17
C PRO A 41 -53.58 -38.32 -51.93
N ILE A 42 -54.29 -38.11 -50.81
CA ILE A 42 -53.73 -37.72 -49.52
C ILE A 42 -53.54 -38.98 -48.64
N ASN A 43 -52.29 -39.26 -48.26
CA ASN A 43 -51.99 -40.13 -47.12
C ASN A 43 -51.48 -39.28 -45.94
N PRO A 44 -52.14 -39.26 -44.77
CA PRO A 44 -51.56 -38.75 -43.53
C PRO A 44 -50.50 -39.73 -42.97
N LEU A 45 -49.88 -39.37 -41.84
CA LEU A 45 -48.96 -40.20 -41.03
C LEU A 45 -47.48 -40.32 -41.47
N VAL A 46 -46.86 -39.28 -42.04
CA VAL A 46 -45.42 -39.01 -41.79
C VAL A 46 -45.18 -37.50 -41.61
N PRO A 47 -44.57 -37.04 -40.50
CA PRO A 47 -44.12 -35.66 -40.38
C PRO A 47 -42.87 -35.44 -41.25
N ARG A 48 -43.03 -34.84 -42.44
CA ARG A 48 -41.91 -34.47 -43.31
C ARG A 48 -40.96 -33.51 -42.59
N CYS A 49 -39.68 -33.87 -42.49
CA CYS A 49 -38.62 -32.98 -42.01
C CYS A 49 -38.54 -31.74 -42.92
N LEU A 50 -38.80 -30.56 -42.35
CA LEU A 50 -38.81 -29.30 -43.08
C LEU A 50 -37.38 -28.77 -43.31
N SER A 51 -36.81 -29.21 -44.43
CA SER A 51 -35.74 -28.55 -45.21
C SER A 51 -34.50 -28.07 -44.45
N ASP A 52 -33.35 -28.68 -44.74
CA ASP A 52 -32.06 -28.02 -44.50
C ASP A 52 -32.01 -26.66 -45.20
N ARG A 53 -32.14 -25.60 -44.40
CA ARG A 53 -31.66 -24.27 -44.77
C ARG A 53 -30.25 -24.16 -44.22
N PRO A 54 -29.19 -24.13 -45.06
CA PRO A 54 -27.85 -23.90 -44.57
C PRO A 54 -27.85 -22.55 -43.85
N ASN A 55 -27.56 -22.59 -42.54
CA ASN A 55 -27.46 -21.38 -41.73
C ASN A 55 -26.26 -20.58 -42.21
N PHE A 56 -26.48 -19.63 -43.12
CA PHE A 56 -25.52 -18.62 -43.52
C PHE A 56 -25.23 -17.68 -42.34
N CYS A 57 -24.44 -18.18 -41.38
CA CYS A 57 -23.76 -17.36 -40.40
C CYS A 57 -22.81 -16.44 -41.15
N VAL A 58 -23.28 -15.24 -41.50
CA VAL A 58 -22.45 -14.14 -41.97
C VAL A 58 -21.53 -13.71 -40.82
N ILE A 59 -20.41 -14.42 -40.70
CA ILE A 59 -19.35 -14.11 -39.74
C ILE A 59 -18.83 -12.71 -40.11
N PRO A 60 -18.91 -11.71 -39.23
CA PRO A 60 -18.53 -10.34 -39.55
C PRO A 60 -17.00 -10.19 -39.54
N VAL A 61 -16.34 -10.76 -40.55
CA VAL A 61 -14.91 -10.62 -40.79
C VAL A 61 -14.59 -9.13 -40.94
N ARG A 62 -13.68 -8.63 -40.11
CA ARG A 62 -13.25 -7.23 -40.13
C ARG A 62 -11.77 -7.15 -40.47
N ASN A 63 -11.52 -6.80 -41.73
CA ASN A 63 -10.18 -6.59 -42.27
C ASN A 63 -9.40 -5.61 -41.38
N SER A 64 -8.23 -6.03 -40.93
CA SER A 64 -7.34 -5.24 -40.09
C SER A 64 -5.96 -5.24 -40.69
N THR A 65 -5.60 -4.14 -41.35
CA THR A 65 -4.26 -3.91 -41.91
C THR A 65 -3.25 -3.60 -40.81
N VAL A 66 -1.96 -3.70 -41.13
CA VAL A 66 -0.85 -3.35 -40.21
C VAL A 66 -1.04 -1.93 -39.64
N PHE A 67 -1.40 -0.97 -40.49
CA PHE A 67 -1.68 0.43 -40.12
C PHE A 67 -2.89 0.64 -39.17
N THR A 68 -3.74 -0.37 -39.00
CA THR A 68 -4.86 -0.35 -38.02
C THR A 68 -4.56 -1.12 -36.73
N SER A 69 -3.35 -1.68 -36.60
CA SER A 69 -2.88 -2.26 -35.34
C SER A 69 -2.51 -1.15 -34.34
N LEU A 70 -2.61 -1.44 -33.05
CA LEU A 70 -2.28 -0.52 -31.97
C LEU A 70 -1.30 -1.19 -31.00
N PRO A 71 -0.36 -0.43 -30.40
CA PRO A 71 0.58 -0.99 -29.44
C PRO A 71 -0.16 -1.55 -28.21
N GLY A 72 0.39 -2.62 -27.62
CA GLY A 72 -0.27 -3.40 -26.59
C GLY A 72 -0.78 -2.59 -25.40
N ASP A 73 -0.05 -1.56 -24.96
CA ASP A 73 -0.48 -0.67 -23.87
C ASP A 73 -1.80 0.05 -24.15
N VAL A 74 -2.01 0.50 -25.39
CA VAL A 74 -3.22 1.23 -25.81
C VAL A 74 -4.43 0.27 -25.86
N ILE A 75 -4.22 -0.96 -26.32
CA ILE A 75 -5.23 -2.03 -26.26
C ILE A 75 -5.56 -2.37 -24.79
N TRP A 76 -4.55 -2.48 -23.93
CA TRP A 76 -4.74 -2.78 -22.50
C TRP A 76 -5.40 -1.65 -21.71
N GLU A 77 -5.22 -0.39 -22.09
CA GLU A 77 -6.00 0.73 -21.55
C GLU A 77 -7.49 0.61 -21.95
N GLY A 78 -7.78 0.14 -23.17
CA GLY A 78 -9.14 -0.27 -23.57
C GLY A 78 -9.72 -1.40 -22.72
N VAL A 79 -8.96 -2.51 -22.56
CA VAL A 79 -9.39 -3.70 -21.80
C VAL A 79 -9.62 -3.40 -20.31
N THR A 80 -8.75 -2.61 -19.69
CA THR A 80 -8.79 -2.30 -18.25
C THR A 80 -9.60 -1.02 -17.93
N GLY A 81 -10.15 -0.39 -18.97
CA GLY A 81 -10.81 0.91 -18.94
C GLY A 81 -9.81 2.07 -18.79
N PRO A 82 -10.10 3.27 -19.32
CA PRO A 82 -9.19 4.40 -19.27
C PRO A 82 -8.79 4.80 -17.84
N LYS A 83 -7.65 5.48 -17.70
CA LYS A 83 -7.17 6.14 -16.46
C LYS A 83 -8.01 7.39 -16.11
N GLY A 84 -9.35 7.27 -16.19
CA GLY A 84 -10.26 8.41 -16.33
C GLY A 84 -11.48 8.45 -15.39
N SER A 85 -12.47 9.24 -15.79
CA SER A 85 -13.63 9.71 -15.00
C SER A 85 -14.42 8.60 -14.28
N THR A 86 -14.64 7.46 -14.91
CA THR A 86 -15.38 6.32 -14.35
C THR A 86 -14.70 5.71 -13.13
N LYS A 87 -13.35 5.73 -13.08
CA LYS A 87 -12.57 5.31 -11.92
C LYS A 87 -12.58 6.38 -10.81
N LYS A 88 -12.59 7.67 -11.15
CA LYS A 88 -12.57 8.80 -10.18
C LYS A 88 -13.68 8.74 -9.12
N ARG A 89 -14.90 8.30 -9.49
CA ARG A 89 -16.06 8.18 -8.58
C ARG A 89 -16.40 6.73 -8.16
N ALA A 90 -15.47 5.79 -8.34
CA ALA A 90 -15.56 4.40 -7.84
C ALA A 90 -16.83 3.60 -8.19
N ARG A 91 -17.51 3.92 -9.31
CA ARG A 91 -18.79 3.30 -9.71
C ARG A 91 -18.69 1.81 -10.11
N GLY A 92 -17.49 1.26 -10.31
CA GLY A 92 -17.26 -0.12 -10.75
C GLY A 92 -16.98 -1.13 -9.62
N LYS A 93 -17.66 -2.29 -9.66
CA LYS A 93 -17.44 -3.40 -8.71
C LYS A 93 -16.05 -4.05 -8.91
N ARG A 94 -15.13 -3.88 -7.93
CA ARG A 94 -13.75 -4.42 -7.97
C ARG A 94 -13.62 -5.95 -8.14
N ARG A 95 -14.70 -6.72 -7.95
CA ARG A 95 -14.72 -8.18 -8.20
C ARG A 95 -14.39 -8.51 -9.66
N VAL A 96 -14.84 -7.69 -10.63
CA VAL A 96 -14.84 -8.03 -12.07
C VAL A 96 -13.59 -7.54 -12.84
N THR A 97 -12.68 -6.79 -12.21
CA THR A 97 -11.47 -6.29 -12.90
C THR A 97 -10.54 -7.44 -13.33
N ARG A 98 -10.18 -7.48 -14.63
CA ARG A 98 -9.08 -8.30 -15.15
C ARG A 98 -7.72 -7.60 -14.89
N PRO A 99 -6.62 -8.34 -14.65
CA PRO A 99 -5.28 -7.77 -14.65
C PRO A 99 -4.86 -7.34 -16.07
N LYS A 100 -3.85 -6.46 -16.17
CA LYS A 100 -3.06 -6.34 -17.41
C LYS A 100 -2.18 -7.59 -17.48
N ILE A 101 -2.22 -8.32 -18.59
CA ILE A 101 -1.23 -9.35 -18.91
C ILE A 101 -0.15 -8.68 -19.74
N ASP A 102 1.11 -8.90 -19.36
CA ASP A 102 2.22 -8.57 -20.24
C ASP A 102 2.43 -9.75 -21.19
N LEU A 103 2.35 -9.49 -22.50
CA LEU A 103 2.52 -10.51 -23.53
C LEU A 103 3.99 -10.69 -23.91
N ASN A 104 4.82 -9.67 -23.71
CA ASN A 104 6.23 -9.68 -24.12
C ASN A 104 7.08 -10.49 -23.12
N ARG A 105 6.67 -10.52 -21.85
CA ARG A 105 7.36 -11.24 -20.78
C ARG A 105 7.54 -12.73 -21.11
N GLY A 106 8.79 -13.14 -21.25
CA GLY A 106 9.19 -14.53 -21.53
C GLY A 106 9.42 -14.84 -23.00
N GLN A 107 9.09 -13.92 -23.93
CA GLN A 107 9.42 -14.09 -25.35
C GLN A 107 10.90 -13.74 -25.58
N ARG A 108 11.65 -14.66 -26.19
CA ARG A 108 13.01 -14.42 -26.71
C ARG A 108 12.93 -13.75 -28.09
N LEU A 109 13.86 -12.85 -28.40
CA LEU A 109 14.07 -12.36 -29.76
C LEU A 109 14.46 -13.52 -30.68
N GLY A 110 14.03 -13.48 -31.94
CA GLY A 110 14.13 -14.62 -32.87
C GLY A 110 13.25 -15.83 -32.50
N GLY A 111 12.55 -15.85 -31.37
CA GLY A 111 11.68 -16.95 -30.96
C GLY A 111 10.36 -16.97 -31.71
N ASN A 112 10.19 -17.90 -32.64
CA ASN A 112 9.02 -18.06 -33.50
C ASN A 112 8.24 -19.37 -33.22
N ARG A 113 7.13 -19.58 -33.94
CA ARG A 113 6.35 -20.83 -33.91
C ARG A 113 6.91 -21.94 -34.82
N GLU A 114 7.84 -21.60 -35.72
CA GLU A 114 8.25 -22.44 -36.86
C GLU A 114 9.65 -23.05 -36.73
N GLY A 115 10.36 -22.78 -35.63
CA GLY A 115 11.65 -23.38 -35.31
C GLY A 115 12.88 -22.77 -35.99
N TYR A 116 12.73 -21.78 -36.88
CA TYR A 116 13.88 -21.18 -37.57
C TYR A 116 14.94 -20.63 -36.60
N LEU A 117 16.17 -21.08 -36.80
CA LEU A 117 17.38 -20.63 -36.14
C LEU A 117 17.98 -19.45 -36.93
N TRP A 118 18.09 -18.33 -36.24
CA TRP A 118 18.66 -17.07 -36.71
C TRP A 118 19.97 -16.84 -35.97
N PRO A 119 21.12 -17.05 -36.65
CA PRO A 119 22.45 -16.79 -36.09
C PRO A 119 22.55 -15.35 -35.57
N GLY A 120 23.04 -15.18 -34.35
CA GLY A 120 23.13 -13.89 -33.65
C GLY A 120 21.85 -13.43 -32.94
N LEU A 121 20.72 -14.13 -33.09
CA LEU A 121 19.45 -13.79 -32.42
C LEU A 121 18.95 -14.88 -31.46
N ASN A 122 18.81 -16.11 -31.95
CA ASN A 122 18.36 -17.25 -31.14
C ASN A 122 19.35 -18.43 -31.14
N ALA A 123 20.28 -18.46 -32.11
CA ALA A 123 21.41 -19.37 -32.23
C ALA A 123 22.74 -18.58 -32.24
N PRO A 124 23.89 -19.16 -31.85
CA PRO A 124 25.18 -18.48 -31.94
C PRO A 124 25.57 -18.20 -33.40
N LEU A 125 26.37 -17.15 -33.63
CA LEU A 125 26.84 -16.77 -34.98
C LEU A 125 27.75 -17.83 -35.61
N TYR A 126 28.57 -18.49 -34.79
CA TYR A 126 29.58 -19.44 -35.23
C TYR A 126 29.33 -20.84 -34.66
N ARG A 127 29.81 -21.86 -35.37
CA ARG A 127 29.98 -23.24 -34.88
C ARG A 127 31.32 -23.73 -35.42
N GLU A 128 32.25 -24.12 -34.55
CA GLU A 128 33.57 -24.63 -34.94
C GLU A 128 34.23 -23.74 -36.02
N SER A 129 34.41 -22.46 -35.68
CA SER A 129 34.85 -21.32 -36.53
C SER A 129 34.02 -21.00 -37.78
N THR A 130 33.16 -21.89 -38.28
CA THR A 130 32.27 -21.62 -39.41
C THR A 130 31.11 -20.69 -39.05
N LEU A 131 30.79 -19.73 -39.93
CA LEU A 131 29.62 -18.85 -39.77
C LEU A 131 28.33 -19.61 -40.12
N GLN A 132 27.40 -19.66 -39.18
CA GLN A 132 26.13 -20.34 -39.36
C GLN A 132 25.23 -19.58 -40.35
N LYS A 133 24.50 -20.32 -41.18
CA LYS A 133 23.42 -19.79 -42.03
C LYS A 133 22.07 -19.96 -41.32
N VAL A 134 21.04 -19.25 -41.79
CA VAL A 134 19.67 -19.45 -41.29
C VAL A 134 19.22 -20.89 -41.60
N GLN A 135 18.76 -21.60 -40.57
CA GLN A 135 18.35 -23.00 -40.66
C GLN A 135 16.94 -23.17 -40.07
N LYS A 136 16.20 -24.18 -40.52
CA LYS A 136 14.94 -24.57 -39.86
C LYS A 136 15.24 -25.63 -38.82
N GLY A 137 15.26 -25.24 -37.54
CA GLY A 137 15.36 -26.17 -36.42
C GLY A 137 13.99 -26.72 -35.99
N ASP A 138 14.01 -27.63 -35.02
CA ASP A 138 12.79 -28.21 -34.47
C ASP A 138 11.95 -27.18 -33.69
N VAL A 139 10.62 -27.37 -33.73
CA VAL A 139 9.70 -26.54 -32.95
C VAL A 139 9.85 -26.89 -31.48
N ASN A 140 10.47 -26.01 -30.70
CA ASN A 140 10.64 -26.19 -29.25
C ASN A 140 9.29 -26.09 -28.52
N GLN A 141 8.57 -27.21 -28.45
CA GLN A 141 7.23 -27.30 -27.86
C GLN A 141 7.25 -26.97 -26.36
N GLU A 142 8.31 -27.37 -25.63
CA GLU A 142 8.46 -27.05 -24.21
C GLU A 142 8.45 -25.54 -23.94
N TYR A 143 9.18 -24.76 -24.74
CA TYR A 143 9.22 -23.30 -24.66
C TYR A 143 7.85 -22.68 -24.97
N LEU A 144 7.11 -23.21 -25.95
CA LEU A 144 5.74 -22.77 -26.26
C LEU A 144 4.78 -23.08 -25.10
N ASN A 145 4.82 -24.30 -24.55
CA ASN A 145 4.04 -24.72 -23.38
C ASN A 145 4.37 -23.85 -22.15
N LYS A 146 5.65 -23.57 -21.90
CA LYS A 146 6.15 -22.69 -20.83
C LYS A 146 5.72 -21.23 -21.01
N LEU A 147 5.66 -20.72 -22.24
CA LEU A 147 5.05 -19.42 -22.56
C LEU A 147 3.55 -19.41 -22.24
N GLU A 148 2.82 -20.46 -22.57
CA GLU A 148 1.38 -20.56 -22.31
C GLU A 148 1.05 -20.75 -20.83
N GLU A 149 1.86 -21.52 -20.10
CA GLU A 149 1.83 -21.53 -18.64
C GLU A 149 2.02 -20.12 -18.06
N LEU A 150 3.04 -19.37 -18.50
CA LEU A 150 3.30 -18.01 -18.00
C LEU A 150 2.11 -17.07 -18.29
N ARG A 151 1.54 -17.15 -19.50
CA ARG A 151 0.32 -16.43 -19.88
C ARG A 151 -0.85 -16.80 -18.96
N ASN A 152 -1.11 -18.09 -18.75
CA ASN A 152 -2.19 -18.58 -17.89
C ASN A 152 -2.00 -18.21 -16.41
N LYS A 153 -0.79 -18.41 -15.86
CA LYS A 153 -0.37 -18.03 -14.50
C LYS A 153 -0.52 -16.52 -14.26
N SER A 154 -0.36 -15.68 -15.31
CA SER A 154 -0.59 -14.23 -15.24
C SER A 154 -2.06 -13.81 -15.42
N ALA A 155 -2.85 -14.59 -16.18
CA ALA A 155 -4.27 -14.35 -16.41
C ALA A 155 -5.13 -14.62 -15.17
N VAL A 156 -4.71 -15.60 -14.34
CA VAL A 156 -5.37 -15.91 -13.07
C VAL A 156 -5.33 -14.71 -12.13
N LYS A 157 -6.51 -14.21 -11.76
CA LYS A 157 -6.66 -13.12 -10.80
C LYS A 157 -6.20 -13.58 -9.41
N LYS A 158 -4.97 -13.19 -9.02
CA LYS A 158 -4.40 -13.45 -7.68
C LYS A 158 -5.43 -13.15 -6.58
N LYS A 159 -5.84 -14.18 -5.83
CA LYS A 159 -6.73 -14.06 -4.67
C LYS A 159 -6.02 -13.18 -3.60
N ARG A 160 -6.78 -12.49 -2.74
CA ARG A 160 -6.18 -11.81 -1.57
C ARG A 160 -5.61 -12.90 -0.67
N VAL A 161 -4.28 -12.97 -0.55
CA VAL A 161 -3.59 -13.82 0.41
C VAL A 161 -4.12 -13.48 1.81
N LYS A 162 -4.60 -14.50 2.52
CA LYS A 162 -4.89 -14.39 3.95
C LYS A 162 -3.56 -14.50 4.67
N LEU A 163 -3.25 -13.56 5.58
CA LEU A 163 -2.07 -13.71 6.45
C LEU A 163 -2.33 -14.86 7.44
N PRO A 164 -1.29 -15.65 7.80
CA PRO A 164 -1.42 -16.70 8.79
C PRO A 164 -1.78 -16.14 10.17
N PRO A 165 -2.29 -16.97 11.12
CA PRO A 165 -2.76 -16.51 12.43
C PRO A 165 -1.77 -15.68 13.25
N LEU A 166 -0.46 -15.88 13.04
CA LEU A 166 0.64 -15.17 13.72
C LEU A 166 0.98 -13.81 13.08
N LEU A 167 0.73 -13.63 11.77
CA LEU A 167 1.09 -12.41 11.03
C LEU A 167 -0.11 -11.50 10.73
N ARG A 168 -1.34 -11.96 11.00
CA ARG A 168 -2.53 -11.11 11.02
C ARG A 168 -2.56 -10.28 12.31
N GLY A 169 -3.07 -9.04 12.23
CA GLY A 169 -3.47 -8.29 13.42
C GLY A 169 -4.75 -8.86 14.06
N TRP A 170 -5.43 -8.05 14.89
CA TRP A 170 -6.60 -8.44 15.69
C TRP A 170 -7.75 -9.11 14.90
N THR A 171 -7.86 -8.86 13.59
CA THR A 171 -8.77 -9.60 12.69
C THR A 171 -8.15 -9.76 11.31
N GLY A 172 -8.37 -10.91 10.65
CA GLY A 172 -7.76 -11.22 9.33
C GLY A 172 -8.20 -10.33 8.15
N ALA A 173 -9.15 -9.41 8.35
CA ALA A 173 -9.59 -8.45 7.34
C ALA A 173 -8.97 -7.06 7.51
N SER A 174 -8.70 -6.65 8.76
CA SER A 174 -8.19 -5.33 9.16
C SER A 174 -6.66 -5.30 9.20
N MET A 175 -6.08 -4.09 9.28
CA MET A 175 -4.67 -3.88 9.58
C MET A 175 -4.40 -3.66 11.08
N GLY A 176 -5.44 -3.44 11.89
CA GLY A 176 -5.28 -3.14 13.33
C GLY A 176 -4.61 -4.29 14.08
N GLY A 177 -3.51 -4.00 14.78
CA GLY A 177 -2.62 -4.97 15.43
C GLY A 177 -1.51 -5.53 14.54
N GLN A 178 -1.44 -5.19 13.24
CA GLN A 178 -0.39 -5.67 12.35
C GLN A 178 0.84 -4.76 12.37
N SER A 179 2.03 -5.35 12.35
CA SER A 179 3.32 -4.65 12.21
C SER A 179 3.59 -4.13 10.79
N LEU A 180 4.43 -3.10 10.69
CA LEU A 180 4.92 -2.46 9.46
C LEU A 180 6.47 -2.48 9.36
N GLY A 181 7.14 -3.16 10.29
CA GLY A 181 8.61 -3.23 10.42
C GLY A 181 9.26 -1.92 10.90
N PRO A 182 10.60 -1.92 11.09
CA PRO A 182 11.39 -0.73 11.48
C PRO A 182 11.37 0.34 10.39
N LEU A 183 11.71 1.58 10.73
CA LEU A 183 11.77 2.69 9.76
C LEU A 183 12.93 2.50 8.77
N ASP A 184 12.64 2.74 7.50
CA ASP A 184 13.56 2.61 6.36
C ASP A 184 14.88 3.42 6.48
N SER A 185 14.98 4.31 7.47
CA SER A 185 16.09 5.24 7.75
C SER A 185 16.13 5.62 9.25
N GLY A 186 15.62 4.76 10.13
CA GLY A 186 15.61 5.00 11.58
C GLY A 186 16.54 4.05 12.34
N PRO A 187 16.79 4.31 13.64
CA PRO A 187 17.60 3.43 14.46
C PRO A 187 17.00 2.00 14.52
N PRO A 188 17.84 0.96 14.59
CA PRO A 188 17.40 -0.43 14.72
C PRO A 188 16.64 -0.67 16.04
N GLY A 189 15.93 -1.79 16.11
CA GLY A 189 15.22 -2.23 17.33
C GLY A 189 13.78 -1.71 17.52
N PHE A 190 13.29 -0.78 16.69
CA PHE A 190 11.91 -0.30 16.79
C PHE A 190 10.91 -1.14 15.95
N ASP A 191 9.93 -1.78 16.58
CA ASP A 191 8.73 -2.28 15.88
C ASP A 191 7.70 -1.14 15.71
N THR A 192 6.87 -1.23 14.67
CA THR A 192 5.81 -0.26 14.41
C THR A 192 4.50 -0.96 14.06
N ARG A 193 3.42 -0.66 14.80
CA ARG A 193 2.12 -1.35 14.66
C ARG A 193 1.00 -0.38 14.32
N VAL A 194 0.08 -0.83 13.45
CA VAL A 194 -1.12 -0.06 13.11
C VAL A 194 -2.18 -0.28 14.19
N LEU A 195 -2.69 0.78 14.81
CA LEU A 195 -3.85 0.68 15.69
C LEU A 195 -5.16 0.86 14.92
N GLU A 196 -5.23 1.89 14.07
CA GLU A 196 -6.46 2.22 13.35
C GLU A 196 -6.16 2.65 11.91
N LEU A 197 -6.95 2.12 10.98
CA LEU A 197 -6.88 2.49 9.56
C LEU A 197 -8.29 2.76 9.02
N LYS A 198 -8.76 3.99 9.23
CA LYS A 198 -10.05 4.47 8.74
C LYS A 198 -9.93 5.02 7.32
N ALA A 199 -11.04 5.06 6.60
CA ALA A 199 -11.18 5.86 5.40
C ALA A 199 -12.21 6.98 5.65
N VAL A 200 -11.84 8.19 5.27
CA VAL A 200 -12.56 9.44 5.55
C VAL A 200 -12.85 10.12 4.22
N SER A 201 -14.01 10.76 4.08
CA SER A 201 -14.35 11.54 2.90
C SER A 201 -14.63 13.00 3.25
N THR A 202 -14.05 13.91 2.47
CA THR A 202 -14.37 15.35 2.48
C THR A 202 -15.22 15.68 1.25
N MET A 203 -16.15 16.63 1.33
CA MET A 203 -16.78 17.17 0.13
C MET A 203 -15.82 18.16 -0.56
N THR A 204 -15.87 18.26 -1.88
CA THR A 204 -15.03 19.17 -2.68
C THR A 204 -15.76 19.48 -3.98
N ALA A 205 -15.94 20.76 -4.34
CA ALA A 205 -16.80 21.20 -5.44
C ALA A 205 -16.60 20.40 -6.75
N THR A 206 -15.37 20.34 -7.25
CA THR A 206 -15.02 19.69 -8.54
C THR A 206 -15.22 18.16 -8.54
N VAL A 207 -15.04 17.50 -7.39
CA VAL A 207 -14.96 16.02 -7.32
C VAL A 207 -16.24 15.40 -6.76
N GLY A 208 -16.90 16.09 -5.82
CA GLY A 208 -17.87 15.52 -4.89
C GLY A 208 -17.16 14.94 -3.66
N ARG A 209 -17.55 13.72 -3.23
CA ARG A 209 -16.97 13.04 -2.06
C ARG A 209 -15.53 12.56 -2.32
N TYR A 210 -14.54 13.36 -1.96
CA TYR A 210 -13.12 13.05 -2.07
C TYR A 210 -12.67 12.13 -0.92
N ARG A 211 -12.23 10.90 -1.24
CA ARG A 211 -11.83 9.89 -0.25
C ARG A 211 -10.32 9.96 0.07
N ARG A 212 -9.99 9.94 1.37
CA ARG A 212 -8.64 9.80 1.93
C ARG A 212 -8.62 8.62 2.91
N PHE A 213 -7.44 8.06 3.16
CA PHE A 213 -7.20 7.13 4.27
C PHE A 213 -6.56 7.89 5.44
N SER A 214 -6.94 7.53 6.66
CA SER A 214 -6.38 8.06 7.90
C SER A 214 -5.80 6.89 8.69
N ALA A 215 -4.51 6.94 8.96
CA ALA A 215 -3.80 5.94 9.74
C ALA A 215 -3.42 6.50 11.12
N LEU A 216 -3.48 5.63 12.13
CA LEU A 216 -2.91 5.81 13.46
C LEU A 216 -1.92 4.65 13.69
N VAL A 217 -0.65 4.98 13.83
CA VAL A 217 0.47 4.05 13.95
C VAL A 217 1.27 4.39 15.22
N VAL A 218 1.75 3.36 15.90
CA VAL A 218 2.67 3.44 17.04
C VAL A 218 4.03 2.93 16.59
N ALA A 219 5.11 3.50 17.11
CA ALA A 219 6.46 2.96 17.08
C ALA A 219 6.96 2.79 18.52
N GLY A 220 7.76 1.77 18.82
CA GLY A 220 8.38 1.60 20.13
C GLY A 220 9.48 0.54 20.14
N ASN A 221 10.36 0.60 21.15
CA ASN A 221 11.56 -0.23 21.27
C ASN A 221 11.45 -1.34 22.32
N GLY A 222 10.34 -1.45 23.05
CA GLY A 222 10.17 -2.39 24.17
C GLY A 222 11.00 -2.06 25.42
N ARG A 223 11.66 -0.89 25.47
CA ARG A 223 12.50 -0.40 26.57
C ARG A 223 12.05 1.01 27.01
N GLY A 224 10.79 1.15 27.39
CA GLY A 224 10.19 2.40 27.87
C GLY A 224 9.92 3.48 26.81
N VAL A 225 10.43 3.37 25.57
CA VAL A 225 10.29 4.43 24.56
C VAL A 225 9.23 4.09 23.51
N CYS A 226 8.26 4.98 23.34
CA CYS A 226 7.13 4.82 22.42
C CYS A 226 6.67 6.16 21.83
N GLY A 227 6.29 6.18 20.55
CA GLY A 227 5.79 7.36 19.86
C GLY A 227 4.62 7.09 18.93
N VAL A 228 3.80 8.11 18.67
CA VAL A 228 2.50 7.95 17.97
C VAL A 228 2.31 8.95 16.85
N GLY A 229 2.08 8.39 15.65
CA GLY A 229 1.85 9.14 14.43
C GLY A 229 0.44 8.97 13.88
N LYS A 230 -0.26 10.10 13.69
CA LYS A 230 -1.53 10.17 12.95
C LYS A 230 -1.35 10.96 11.65
N ALA A 231 -1.64 10.32 10.53
CA ALA A 231 -1.51 10.91 9.20
C ALA A 231 -2.68 10.59 8.27
N ARG A 232 -2.80 11.39 7.20
CA ARG A 232 -3.81 11.22 6.14
C ARG A 232 -3.14 11.25 4.75
N SER A 233 -3.64 10.44 3.83
CA SER A 233 -3.20 10.45 2.42
C SER A 233 -4.29 9.91 1.49
N VAL A 234 -4.11 10.08 0.18
CA VAL A 234 -5.01 9.52 -0.86
C VAL A 234 -4.79 8.01 -1.00
N THR A 235 -3.54 7.56 -0.85
CA THR A 235 -3.16 6.14 -0.94
C THR A 235 -3.01 5.53 0.46
N LEU A 236 -3.35 4.25 0.59
CA LEU A 236 -3.29 3.53 1.87
C LEU A 236 -1.85 3.37 2.36
N ARG A 237 -0.91 2.95 1.50
CA ARG A 237 0.54 2.91 1.81
C ARG A 237 1.10 4.30 2.14
N GLY A 238 0.69 5.35 1.43
CA GLY A 238 1.13 6.72 1.71
C GLY A 238 0.59 7.29 3.03
N ALA A 239 -0.57 6.83 3.50
CA ALA A 239 -1.06 7.16 4.84
C ALA A 239 -0.25 6.44 5.93
N LEU A 240 0.11 5.17 5.70
CA LEU A 240 0.93 4.37 6.61
C LEU A 240 2.37 4.91 6.72
N LYS A 241 3.09 5.18 5.61
CA LYS A 241 4.45 5.74 5.67
C LYS A 241 4.46 7.10 6.38
N ARG A 242 3.54 8.02 6.05
CA ARG A 242 3.42 9.32 6.76
C ARG A 242 3.07 9.18 8.24
N ALA A 243 2.30 8.16 8.64
CA ALA A 243 2.01 7.89 10.05
C ALA A 243 3.22 7.28 10.77
N LYS A 244 3.93 6.35 10.13
CA LYS A 244 5.17 5.74 10.63
C LYS A 244 6.24 6.81 10.89
N ASN A 245 6.60 7.62 9.90
CA ASN A 245 7.55 8.74 10.08
C ASN A 245 7.13 9.69 11.22
N ARG A 246 5.83 10.02 11.34
CA ARG A 246 5.34 10.89 12.43
C ARG A 246 5.37 10.22 13.81
N ALA A 247 5.41 8.89 13.90
CA ALA A 247 5.59 8.21 15.19
C ALA A 247 7.02 8.40 15.73
N PHE A 248 8.03 8.31 14.86
CA PHE A 248 9.44 8.53 15.22
C PHE A 248 9.76 10.00 15.56
N LEU A 249 9.08 10.97 14.92
CA LEU A 249 9.17 12.39 15.30
C LEU A 249 8.43 12.73 16.62
N ASN A 250 7.69 11.77 17.20
CA ASN A 250 6.86 11.93 18.38
C ASN A 250 7.18 10.85 19.44
N LEU A 251 8.45 10.45 19.58
CA LEU A 251 8.87 9.50 20.63
C LEU A 251 8.81 10.15 22.02
N ILE A 252 8.43 9.35 23.02
CA ILE A 252 8.33 9.72 24.43
C ILE A 252 8.93 8.56 25.25
N SER A 253 9.75 8.85 26.24
CA SER A 253 10.25 7.90 27.24
C SER A 253 9.27 7.80 28.42
N PHE A 254 9.12 6.60 28.97
CA PHE A 254 8.28 6.32 30.14
C PHE A 254 9.06 5.53 31.18
N ASN A 255 9.09 6.03 32.42
CA ASN A 255 9.75 5.37 33.54
C ASN A 255 8.87 4.20 34.02
N LEU A 256 9.34 2.97 33.91
CA LEU A 256 8.59 1.75 34.31
C LEU A 256 9.15 1.15 35.59
N LYS A 257 8.29 0.81 36.56
CA LYS A 257 8.69 0.02 37.74
C LYS A 257 9.21 -1.34 37.26
N GLU A 258 10.40 -1.71 37.73
CA GLU A 258 11.08 -2.99 37.41
C GLU A 258 11.20 -3.27 35.90
N SER A 259 11.22 -2.24 35.05
CA SER A 259 11.12 -2.32 33.58
C SER A 259 9.87 -3.02 33.02
N ARG A 260 8.85 -3.32 33.86
CA ARG A 260 7.73 -4.22 33.50
C ARG A 260 6.33 -3.69 33.82
N THR A 261 6.17 -2.78 34.80
CA THR A 261 4.86 -2.42 35.37
C THR A 261 4.78 -0.92 35.72
N LEU A 262 3.62 -0.47 36.22
CA LEU A 262 3.39 0.92 36.62
C LEU A 262 3.83 1.15 38.08
N TRP A 263 4.12 2.40 38.44
CA TRP A 263 4.52 2.76 39.81
C TRP A 263 3.34 2.71 40.80
N HIS A 264 2.17 3.19 40.37
CA HIS A 264 0.97 3.34 41.18
C HIS A 264 -0.31 3.14 40.37
N LEU A 265 -1.46 3.18 41.05
CA LEU A 265 -2.78 3.19 40.42
C LEU A 265 -2.93 4.44 39.54
N GLY A 266 -3.36 4.27 38.29
CA GLY A 266 -3.53 5.36 37.33
C GLY A 266 -4.99 5.53 36.92
N HIS A 267 -5.50 6.77 36.96
CA HIS A 267 -6.81 7.14 36.43
C HIS A 267 -6.71 8.40 35.58
N VAL A 268 -7.11 8.31 34.30
CA VAL A 268 -7.14 9.45 33.37
C VAL A 268 -8.43 9.46 32.57
N ARG A 269 -9.02 10.66 32.44
CA ARG A 269 -10.15 10.96 31.54
C ARG A 269 -9.67 11.78 30.35
N GLU A 270 -9.71 11.18 29.15
CA GLU A 270 -9.43 11.87 27.89
C GLU A 270 -10.74 12.04 27.11
N TRP A 271 -11.24 13.28 27.06
CA TRP A 271 -12.54 13.68 26.50
C TRP A 271 -13.76 12.94 27.11
N HIS A 272 -14.18 11.83 26.50
CA HIS A 272 -15.34 11.01 26.88
C HIS A 272 -14.93 9.53 27.02
N THR A 273 -13.65 9.29 27.32
CA THR A 273 -13.08 7.97 27.55
C THR A 273 -12.33 8.02 28.88
N THR A 274 -12.75 7.23 29.86
CA THR A 274 -12.04 7.05 31.13
C THR A 274 -11.19 5.78 31.06
N ILE A 275 -9.99 5.84 31.64
CA ILE A 275 -9.05 4.72 31.69
C ILE A 275 -8.62 4.56 33.15
N TYR A 276 -8.82 3.34 33.66
CA TYR A 276 -8.33 2.91 34.96
C TYR A 276 -7.26 1.84 34.71
N ALA A 277 -6.03 2.11 35.11
CA ALA A 277 -4.91 1.20 34.99
C ALA A 277 -4.38 0.84 36.39
N THR A 278 -4.18 -0.44 36.65
CA THR A 278 -3.68 -0.93 37.93
C THR A 278 -2.42 -1.78 37.72
N PRO A 279 -1.32 -1.48 38.45
CA PRO A 279 -0.11 -2.30 38.40
C PRO A 279 -0.40 -3.68 38.97
N LYS A 280 0.40 -4.65 38.54
CA LYS A 280 0.24 -6.06 38.92
C LYS A 280 1.58 -6.73 39.25
N PRO A 281 1.58 -7.77 40.11
CA PRO A 281 2.74 -8.61 40.35
C PRO A 281 3.14 -9.37 39.07
N GLU A 282 4.32 -9.99 39.12
CA GLU A 282 4.86 -10.74 37.98
C GLU A 282 3.99 -11.93 37.58
N GLY A 283 4.00 -12.25 36.28
CA GLY A 283 3.24 -13.39 35.72
C GLY A 283 1.75 -13.13 35.51
N HIS A 284 1.20 -12.01 36.02
CA HIS A 284 -0.20 -11.63 35.76
C HIS A 284 -0.44 -11.29 34.27
N GLY A 285 0.55 -10.70 33.59
CA GLY A 285 0.45 -10.33 32.19
C GLY A 285 -0.54 -9.20 31.89
N LEU A 286 -0.72 -8.93 30.59
CA LEU A 286 -1.55 -7.84 30.06
C LEU A 286 -3.03 -8.21 29.91
N ILE A 287 -3.86 -7.81 30.87
CA ILE A 287 -5.33 -7.89 30.83
C ILE A 287 -5.92 -6.49 30.59
N CYS A 288 -6.03 -6.09 29.32
CA CYS A 288 -6.48 -4.75 28.94
C CYS A 288 -7.12 -4.72 27.54
N HIS A 289 -7.75 -3.58 27.20
CA HIS A 289 -8.28 -3.36 25.85
C HIS A 289 -7.18 -3.53 24.79
N ARG A 290 -7.47 -4.23 23.68
CA ARG A 290 -6.49 -4.64 22.65
C ARG A 290 -5.57 -3.55 22.10
N ALA A 291 -6.01 -2.28 22.09
CA ALA A 291 -5.17 -1.15 21.68
C ALA A 291 -4.13 -0.77 22.74
N ILE A 292 -4.50 -0.86 24.02
CA ILE A 292 -3.58 -0.69 25.16
C ILE A 292 -2.59 -1.86 25.18
N LYS A 293 -3.05 -3.11 24.97
CA LYS A 293 -2.14 -4.26 24.86
C LYS A 293 -1.04 -4.03 23.81
N THR A 294 -1.40 -3.61 22.60
CA THR A 294 -0.41 -3.26 21.57
C THR A 294 0.41 -1.98 21.82
N LEU A 295 0.06 -1.14 22.80
CA LEU A 295 0.93 -0.07 23.29
C LEU A 295 1.94 -0.65 24.29
N CYS A 296 1.46 -1.42 25.28
CA CYS A 296 2.29 -2.12 26.26
C CYS A 296 3.34 -3.02 25.59
N ASP A 297 2.95 -3.81 24.59
CA ASP A 297 3.86 -4.64 23.77
C ASP A 297 5.02 -3.84 23.13
N LEU A 298 4.82 -2.55 22.83
CA LEU A 298 5.80 -1.66 22.19
C LEU A 298 6.56 -0.77 23.19
N ILE A 299 6.01 -0.58 24.40
CA ILE A 299 6.62 0.15 25.51
C ILE A 299 7.50 -0.78 26.36
N GLY A 300 7.17 -2.07 26.45
CA GLY A 300 7.85 -3.05 27.32
C GLY A 300 7.07 -3.42 28.59
N ILE A 301 5.86 -2.87 28.79
CA ILE A 301 5.00 -3.20 29.95
C ILE A 301 4.52 -4.65 29.80
N LYS A 302 4.79 -5.50 30.80
CA LYS A 302 4.47 -6.92 30.85
C LYS A 302 3.21 -7.21 31.69
N ASP A 303 3.13 -6.61 32.88
CA ASP A 303 2.08 -6.92 33.87
C ASP A 303 1.21 -5.68 34.14
N MET A 304 -0.05 -5.73 33.71
CA MET A 304 -1.00 -4.64 33.98
C MET A 304 -2.43 -5.10 33.73
N HIS A 305 -3.35 -4.67 34.61
CA HIS A 305 -4.78 -4.69 34.33
C HIS A 305 -5.25 -3.27 33.95
N ALA A 306 -5.99 -3.10 32.84
CA ALA A 306 -6.55 -1.79 32.49
C ALA A 306 -7.95 -1.86 31.87
N LYS A 307 -8.90 -1.18 32.53
CA LYS A 307 -10.31 -1.03 32.14
C LYS A 307 -10.50 0.30 31.40
N VAL A 308 -11.29 0.28 30.33
CA VAL A 308 -11.62 1.48 29.52
C VAL A 308 -13.12 1.65 29.46
N GLU A 309 -13.61 2.79 29.91
CA GLU A 309 -15.04 3.11 30.02
C GLU A 309 -15.41 4.34 29.16
N GLY A 310 -16.72 4.57 29.01
CA GLY A 310 -17.24 5.55 28.05
C GLY A 310 -16.97 5.14 26.60
N ASN A 311 -16.37 6.03 25.81
CA ASN A 311 -16.20 5.82 24.37
C ASN A 311 -14.99 4.93 24.01
N THR A 312 -15.17 3.61 24.13
CA THR A 312 -14.17 2.59 23.71
C THR A 312 -13.96 2.52 22.19
N LYS A 313 -14.77 3.21 21.38
CA LYS A 313 -14.68 3.19 19.89
C LYS A 313 -13.68 4.21 19.34
N ASN A 314 -13.21 5.17 20.14
CA ASN A 314 -12.25 6.18 19.72
C ASN A 314 -10.81 5.84 20.14
N TYR A 315 -10.09 5.12 19.27
CA TYR A 315 -8.69 4.74 19.46
C TYR A 315 -7.77 5.95 19.72
N LEU A 316 -8.10 7.16 19.24
CA LEU A 316 -7.30 8.35 19.57
C LEU A 316 -7.43 8.77 21.03
N SER A 317 -8.63 8.68 21.63
CA SER A 317 -8.82 8.96 23.06
C SER A 317 -8.02 7.98 23.90
N ILE A 318 -8.16 6.69 23.59
CA ILE A 318 -7.54 5.60 24.35
C ILE A 318 -6.02 5.74 24.35
N VAL A 319 -5.43 5.98 23.18
CA VAL A 319 -3.96 6.13 23.03
C VAL A 319 -3.45 7.39 23.74
N ARG A 320 -4.14 8.53 23.61
CA ARG A 320 -3.74 9.77 24.28
C ARG A 320 -3.86 9.68 25.79
N GLY A 321 -5.02 9.23 26.28
CA GLY A 321 -5.26 9.05 27.71
C GLY A 321 -4.30 8.06 28.34
N PHE A 322 -3.94 6.98 27.64
CA PHE A 322 -2.98 6.00 28.17
C PHE A 322 -1.55 6.54 28.20
N LEU A 323 -1.04 7.16 27.13
CA LEU A 323 0.30 7.75 27.14
C LEU A 323 0.41 8.91 28.14
N ARG A 324 -0.66 9.67 28.32
CA ARG A 324 -0.76 10.70 29.35
C ARG A 324 -0.76 10.08 30.76
N LEU A 325 -1.49 8.99 30.99
CA LEU A 325 -1.48 8.23 32.24
C LEU A 325 -0.11 7.65 32.60
N LEU A 326 0.75 7.37 31.60
CA LEU A 326 2.14 6.96 31.83
C LEU A 326 3.07 8.15 32.08
N HIS A 327 2.81 9.31 31.47
CA HIS A 327 3.59 10.54 31.68
C HIS A 327 3.23 11.24 33.01
N GLU A 328 2.01 11.08 33.51
CA GLU A 328 1.55 11.65 34.79
C GLU A 328 1.91 10.77 36.01
N GLN A 329 2.86 9.82 35.88
CA GLN A 329 3.32 8.97 36.98
C GLN A 329 4.52 9.57 37.72
N GLU A 330 4.54 9.41 39.05
CA GLU A 330 5.70 9.69 39.89
C GLU A 330 6.36 8.37 40.31
N SER A 331 7.70 8.29 40.26
CA SER A 331 8.44 7.16 40.82
C SER A 331 8.51 7.26 42.35
N TYR A 332 8.94 6.19 43.02
CA TYR A 332 9.12 6.23 44.48
C TYR A 332 10.20 7.23 44.91
N GLU A 333 11.23 7.46 44.09
CA GLU A 333 12.20 8.54 44.33
C GLU A 333 11.55 9.92 44.19
N ASP A 334 10.75 10.16 43.14
CA ASP A 334 10.09 11.47 42.94
C ASP A 334 9.16 11.80 44.12
N VAL A 335 8.37 10.82 44.57
CA VAL A 335 7.48 10.96 45.73
C VAL A 335 8.29 11.20 47.01
N SER A 336 9.37 10.44 47.25
CA SER A 336 10.21 10.57 48.44
C SER A 336 10.91 11.93 48.51
N ASN A 337 11.52 12.37 47.40
CA ASN A 337 12.16 13.68 47.30
C ASN A 337 11.17 14.85 47.41
N ARG A 338 9.95 14.69 46.86
CA ARG A 338 8.89 15.71 46.95
C ARG A 338 8.32 15.87 48.37
N LEU A 339 8.37 14.82 49.19
CA LEU A 339 7.78 14.80 50.52
C LEU A 339 8.79 14.89 51.67
N GLY A 340 10.09 14.74 51.42
CA GLY A 340 11.13 14.70 52.46
C GLY A 340 11.10 13.43 53.33
N MET A 341 10.37 12.40 52.89
CA MET A 341 10.04 11.21 53.70
C MET A 341 10.38 9.91 52.96
N HIS A 342 10.65 8.84 53.73
CA HIS A 342 10.82 7.49 53.17
C HIS A 342 9.51 6.94 52.59
N VAL A 343 9.60 6.28 51.44
CA VAL A 343 8.51 5.46 50.89
C VAL A 343 8.69 4.04 51.38
N VAL A 344 7.70 3.48 52.07
CA VAL A 344 7.74 2.15 52.69
C VAL A 344 6.66 1.24 52.11
N GLU A 345 7.04 0.03 51.71
CA GLU A 345 6.16 -1.04 51.27
C GLU A 345 5.86 -1.99 52.42
N PHE A 346 4.58 -2.31 52.60
CA PHE A 346 4.09 -3.34 53.52
C PHE A 346 3.38 -4.41 52.69
N SER A 347 4.04 -5.53 52.40
CA SER A 347 3.38 -6.69 51.77
C SER A 347 3.14 -7.82 52.76
N LYS A 348 2.04 -8.54 52.55
CA LYS A 348 1.72 -9.77 53.27
C LYS A 348 2.75 -10.87 52.99
N ASP A 349 3.35 -10.86 51.78
CA ASP A 349 4.38 -11.80 51.35
C ASP A 349 5.65 -11.73 52.22
N PHE A 350 5.87 -10.59 52.89
CA PHE A 350 6.98 -10.33 53.80
C PHE A 350 6.49 -10.15 55.25
N ASN A 351 5.41 -10.83 55.66
CA ASN A 351 4.82 -10.77 57.01
C ASN A 351 4.50 -9.34 57.50
N SER A 352 4.20 -8.41 56.58
CA SER A 352 4.02 -6.97 56.87
C SER A 352 5.25 -6.27 57.49
N VAL A 353 6.46 -6.79 57.28
CA VAL A 353 7.71 -6.09 57.65
C VAL A 353 7.88 -4.84 56.77
N PRO A 354 8.20 -3.66 57.35
CA PRO A 354 8.40 -2.43 56.59
C PRO A 354 9.63 -2.50 55.69
N ARG A 355 9.44 -2.44 54.37
CA ARG A 355 10.52 -2.37 53.37
C ARG A 355 10.64 -0.96 52.81
N VAL A 356 11.75 -0.28 53.07
CA VAL A 356 12.03 1.03 52.45
C VAL A 356 12.28 0.84 50.94
N LEU A 357 11.46 1.48 50.11
CA LEU A 357 11.58 1.49 48.65
C LEU A 357 12.39 2.70 48.13
N ALA A 358 12.30 3.84 48.81
CA ALA A 358 13.01 5.06 48.45
C ALA A 358 13.33 5.91 49.69
N SER A 359 14.36 6.74 49.57
CA SER A 359 14.81 7.69 50.59
C SER A 359 15.03 9.08 49.96
N PRO A 360 14.78 10.16 50.70
CA PRO A 360 14.95 11.52 50.20
C PRO A 360 16.44 11.88 50.07
N ARG A 361 16.85 12.36 48.89
CA ARG A 361 18.25 12.72 48.58
C ARG A 361 18.79 13.88 49.44
N ALA A 362 17.90 14.71 49.98
CA ALA A 362 18.23 15.86 50.84
C ALA A 362 18.27 15.52 52.34
N GLY A 363 18.09 14.26 52.73
CA GLY A 363 17.86 13.87 54.12
C GLY A 363 16.38 13.90 54.51
N ILE A 364 16.08 13.41 55.71
CA ILE A 364 14.71 13.25 56.24
C ILE A 364 14.29 14.55 56.93
N THR A 365 13.10 15.09 56.61
CA THR A 365 12.53 16.21 57.36
C THR A 365 12.00 15.74 58.72
N GLN A 366 12.25 16.52 59.79
CA GLN A 366 11.80 16.18 61.15
C GLN A 366 10.32 16.55 61.39
N ASP A 367 9.68 17.24 60.44
CA ASP A 367 8.35 17.85 60.57
C ASP A 367 7.17 16.86 60.62
N CYS A 368 7.44 15.55 60.65
CA CYS A 368 6.49 14.44 60.67
C CYS A 368 5.42 14.53 61.78
N VAL A 369 5.67 15.33 62.82
CA VAL A 369 4.78 15.56 63.98
C VAL A 369 3.43 16.18 63.59
N SER A 370 3.31 16.79 62.40
CA SER A 370 2.18 17.65 62.02
C SER A 370 1.10 17.02 61.10
N TYR A 371 1.13 15.71 60.85
CA TYR A 371 0.23 15.06 59.88
C TYR A 371 -1.21 14.82 60.41
N ALA A 372 -2.07 15.83 60.33
CA ALA A 372 -3.47 15.82 60.77
C ALA A 372 -4.44 15.03 59.86
N GLY A 373 -3.99 13.89 59.31
CA GLY A 373 -4.82 12.93 58.56
C GLY A 373 -5.28 13.41 57.18
N LEU A 374 -6.42 12.86 56.72
CA LEU A 374 -6.85 12.88 55.31
C LEU A 374 -7.14 14.28 54.72
N LYS A 375 -7.18 15.34 55.54
CA LYS A 375 -7.38 16.73 55.09
C LYS A 375 -6.06 17.46 54.81
N SER A 376 -4.97 17.06 55.46
CA SER A 376 -3.61 17.57 55.22
C SER A 376 -2.83 16.73 54.20
N ASP A 377 -3.48 15.73 53.60
CA ASP A 377 -2.86 14.73 52.73
C ASP A 377 -2.33 15.35 51.42
N PRO A 378 -1.00 15.41 51.20
CA PRO A 378 -0.40 16.04 50.02
C PRO A 378 -0.59 15.21 48.73
N LEU A 379 -1.22 14.03 48.80
CA LEU A 379 -1.65 13.23 47.65
C LEU A 379 -3.07 13.59 47.20
N LEU A 380 -3.89 14.20 48.06
CA LEU A 380 -5.22 14.74 47.71
C LEU A 380 -5.17 16.18 47.18
N GLY A 381 -4.00 16.83 47.23
CA GLY A 381 -3.74 18.13 46.59
C GLY A 381 -4.00 18.05 45.07
N SER A 382 -5.14 18.60 44.64
CA SER A 382 -5.68 18.42 43.29
C SER A 382 -4.92 19.21 42.23
N ARG A 383 -3.75 18.68 41.81
CA ARG A 383 -2.98 19.23 40.70
C ARG A 383 -3.89 19.42 39.47
N PRO A 384 -4.07 20.65 38.95
CA PRO A 384 -4.55 20.80 37.60
C PRO A 384 -3.53 20.11 36.69
N PRO A 385 -3.96 19.24 35.75
CA PRO A 385 -3.03 18.44 34.98
C PRO A 385 -2.07 19.34 34.18
N PRO A 386 -0.80 18.91 33.98
CA PRO A 386 0.16 19.68 33.23
C PRO A 386 -0.44 20.01 31.85
N LYS A 387 -0.40 21.29 31.46
CA LYS A 387 -0.95 21.75 30.18
C LYS A 387 -0.30 20.91 29.07
N PRO A 388 -1.08 20.18 28.24
CA PRO A 388 -0.51 19.20 27.33
C PRO A 388 0.49 19.89 26.40
N PRO A 389 1.67 19.29 26.15
CA PRO A 389 2.76 19.96 25.47
C PRO A 389 2.28 20.53 24.13
N LYS A 390 2.55 21.82 23.90
CA LYS A 390 2.22 22.50 22.64
C LYS A 390 3.13 21.96 21.55
N VAL A 391 2.73 20.83 20.94
CA VAL A 391 3.46 20.21 19.81
C VAL A 391 3.39 21.14 18.59
N GLY A 392 4.31 22.09 18.53
CA GLY A 392 4.60 22.90 17.35
C GLY A 392 5.10 21.99 16.22
N ASN A 393 4.85 22.39 14.97
CA ASN A 393 5.28 21.61 13.79
C ASN A 393 6.80 21.74 13.50
N ARG A 394 7.62 22.12 14.50
CA ARG A 394 9.07 22.34 14.39
C ARG A 394 9.76 21.92 15.69
N TYR A 395 10.18 20.67 15.74
CA TYR A 395 11.32 20.24 16.55
C TYR A 395 12.21 19.40 15.63
N HIS A 396 13.44 19.84 15.43
CA HIS A 396 14.48 18.95 14.93
C HIS A 396 14.99 18.17 16.13
N ILE A 397 14.97 16.84 16.07
CA ILE A 397 15.50 15.98 17.12
C ILE A 397 16.84 15.48 16.60
N ASP A 398 17.93 16.01 17.14
CA ASP A 398 19.26 15.53 16.80
C ASP A 398 19.49 14.18 17.47
N LEU A 399 19.34 13.12 16.67
CA LEU A 399 19.40 11.74 17.16
C LEU A 399 20.77 11.41 17.79
N LEU A 400 21.85 12.09 17.39
CA LEU A 400 23.18 11.97 18.00
C LEU A 400 23.20 12.51 19.45
N SER A 401 22.59 13.66 19.75
CA SER A 401 22.64 14.21 21.10
C SER A 401 21.75 13.41 22.06
N LEU A 402 20.66 12.84 21.56
CA LEU A 402 19.87 11.86 22.29
C LEU A 402 20.63 10.54 22.50
N HIS A 403 21.39 10.05 21.51
CA HIS A 403 22.23 8.85 21.66
C HIS A 403 23.32 9.06 22.72
N ALA A 404 24.07 10.16 22.63
CA ALA A 404 25.12 10.50 23.59
C ALA A 404 24.57 10.72 25.02
N PHE A 405 23.35 11.25 25.16
CA PHE A 405 22.67 11.32 26.45
C PHE A 405 22.35 9.93 27.01
N TRP A 406 21.92 8.98 26.18
CA TRP A 406 21.66 7.60 26.62
C TRP A 406 22.96 6.84 26.93
N GLU A 407 24.04 7.04 26.17
CA GLU A 407 25.37 6.49 26.49
C GLU A 407 25.96 7.08 27.78
N ALA A 408 25.59 8.32 28.16
CA ALA A 408 25.92 8.89 29.46
C ALA A 408 25.08 8.26 30.58
N GLN A 409 23.77 8.08 30.39
CA GLN A 409 22.88 7.44 31.36
C GLN A 409 23.21 5.95 31.57
N GLU A 410 23.63 5.21 30.54
CA GLU A 410 24.12 3.83 30.69
C GLU A 410 25.45 3.76 31.46
N LYS A 411 26.27 4.83 31.45
CA LYS A 411 27.47 4.96 32.31
C LYS A 411 27.14 5.39 33.74
N GLU A 412 26.10 6.20 33.96
CA GLU A 412 25.66 6.61 35.31
C GLU A 412 25.17 5.44 36.20
N HIS A 413 24.83 4.29 35.60
CA HIS A 413 24.33 3.11 36.29
C HIS A 413 25.37 1.99 36.54
N GLY A 414 26.67 2.23 36.25
CA GLY A 414 27.75 1.25 36.46
C GLY A 414 28.97 1.83 37.18
N GLU A 415 29.13 1.46 38.46
CA GLU A 415 30.21 1.83 39.40
C GLU A 415 30.44 3.34 39.66
N ARG A 416 30.59 3.71 40.95
CA ARG A 416 30.65 5.11 41.40
C ARG A 416 32.06 5.56 41.72
N SER A 417 32.45 6.70 41.17
CA SER A 417 33.51 7.58 41.71
C SER A 417 32.93 8.97 42.00
N PRO A 418 33.47 9.73 42.97
CA PRO A 418 32.87 10.99 43.42
C PRO A 418 33.00 12.12 42.38
N LEU A 419 31.98 12.98 42.32
CA LEU A 419 31.89 14.08 41.35
C LEU A 419 32.90 15.20 41.65
N LEU A 420 33.90 15.37 40.77
CA LEU A 420 34.60 16.64 40.62
C LEU A 420 33.85 17.52 39.62
N ILE A 421 33.19 18.57 40.12
CA ILE A 421 32.44 19.53 39.29
C ILE A 421 33.43 20.52 38.65
N THR A 422 34.12 20.07 37.59
CA THR A 422 34.80 21.00 36.66
C THR A 422 33.74 21.71 35.82
N LYS A 423 33.78 23.05 35.81
CA LYS A 423 32.82 23.92 35.10
C LYS A 423 32.63 23.45 33.65
N PRO A 424 31.39 23.37 33.12
CA PRO A 424 31.19 23.06 31.71
C PRO A 424 31.84 24.17 30.87
N GLY A 425 32.81 23.79 30.04
CA GLY A 425 33.55 24.73 29.21
C GLY A 425 32.61 25.47 28.24
N TYR A 426 32.79 26.78 28.11
CA TYR A 426 32.24 27.51 26.97
C TYR A 426 32.76 26.87 25.68
N ARG A 427 31.90 26.74 24.67
CA ARG A 427 32.36 26.31 23.34
C ARG A 427 33.42 27.28 22.84
N SER A 428 34.60 26.77 22.51
CA SER A 428 35.55 27.51 21.67
C SER A 428 34.82 27.99 20.41
N PRO A 429 34.97 29.26 19.99
CA PRO A 429 34.43 29.69 18.71
C PRO A 429 35.05 28.86 17.60
N VAL A 430 34.23 28.44 16.63
CA VAL A 430 34.72 27.71 15.45
C VAL A 430 35.70 28.63 14.71
N PRO A 431 36.92 28.19 14.38
CA PRO A 431 37.81 28.97 13.53
C PRO A 431 37.12 29.24 12.20
N LYS A 432 37.33 30.43 11.63
CA LYS A 432 36.90 30.67 10.25
C LYS A 432 37.68 29.70 9.34
N PRO A 433 37.07 29.15 8.28
CA PRO A 433 37.83 28.42 7.27
C PRO A 433 38.89 29.34 6.67
N ASP A 434 40.03 28.75 6.30
CA ASP A 434 41.15 29.48 5.75
C ASP A 434 40.77 30.16 4.41
N PRO A 435 41.31 31.36 4.11
CA PRO A 435 40.88 32.17 2.98
C PRO A 435 41.25 31.59 1.60
N GLU A 436 41.96 30.46 1.57
CA GLU A 436 42.45 29.76 0.37
C GLU A 436 41.66 28.47 0.08
N PHE A 437 40.59 28.17 0.83
CA PHE A 437 39.72 27.02 0.56
C PHE A 437 38.70 27.31 -0.55
N ASP A 438 39.12 27.14 -1.82
CA ASP A 438 38.22 27.20 -2.97
C ASP A 438 37.49 25.84 -3.18
N PRO A 439 36.15 25.77 -3.18
CA PRO A 439 35.40 24.50 -3.26
C PRO A 439 35.42 23.78 -4.63
N ILE A 440 36.38 24.09 -5.51
CA ILE A 440 36.42 23.62 -6.91
C ILE A 440 37.35 22.40 -7.06
N ASP A 441 38.43 22.33 -6.29
CA ASP A 441 39.46 21.28 -6.43
C ASP A 441 38.97 19.86 -6.07
N GLN A 442 37.78 19.72 -5.45
CA GLN A 442 37.13 18.43 -5.22
C GLN A 442 36.31 17.91 -6.42
N LEU A 443 36.44 18.50 -7.61
CA LEU A 443 35.73 18.09 -8.83
C LEU A 443 36.65 17.59 -9.95
N LEU A 444 37.97 17.56 -9.75
CA LEU A 444 38.93 17.18 -10.79
C LEU A 444 39.15 15.66 -10.94
N ASP A 445 38.71 14.85 -9.97
CA ASP A 445 38.88 13.39 -10.01
C ASP A 445 37.80 12.64 -10.85
N GLU A 446 36.73 13.31 -11.31
CA GLU A 446 35.62 12.66 -12.04
C GLU A 446 35.77 12.62 -13.58
N GLU A 447 36.73 13.34 -14.17
CA GLU A 447 36.87 13.39 -15.65
C GLU A 447 37.67 12.19 -16.22
N ASP A 448 38.73 11.74 -15.54
CA ASP A 448 39.60 10.64 -16.01
C ASP A 448 38.88 9.27 -16.09
N GLU A 449 38.01 8.94 -15.12
CA GLU A 449 37.22 7.68 -15.17
C GLU A 449 36.27 7.64 -16.39
N ALA A 450 35.80 8.79 -16.86
CA ALA A 450 34.89 8.89 -17.99
C ALA A 450 35.61 8.63 -19.33
N GLU A 451 36.84 9.11 -19.50
CA GLU A 451 37.61 8.87 -20.74
C GLU A 451 38.00 7.40 -20.90
N GLU A 452 38.37 6.71 -19.81
CA GLU A 452 38.61 5.26 -19.84
C GLU A 452 37.35 4.46 -20.27
N GLU A 453 36.17 4.80 -19.74
CA GLU A 453 34.95 4.07 -20.12
C GLU A 453 34.54 4.34 -21.58
N VAL A 454 34.78 5.56 -22.09
CA VAL A 454 34.56 5.89 -23.51
C VAL A 454 35.51 5.13 -24.43
N GLN A 455 36.81 5.03 -24.11
CA GLN A 455 37.75 4.24 -24.90
C GLN A 455 37.34 2.75 -24.91
N ARG A 456 37.02 2.16 -23.75
CA ARG A 456 36.55 0.76 -23.63
C ARG A 456 35.24 0.48 -24.36
N LEU A 457 34.44 1.50 -24.69
CA LEU A 457 33.23 1.37 -25.51
C LEU A 457 33.52 1.48 -27.01
N LEU A 458 34.49 2.32 -27.41
CA LEU A 458 34.97 2.40 -28.80
C LEU A 458 35.67 1.10 -29.23
N GLU A 459 36.53 0.54 -28.37
CA GLU A 459 37.19 -0.76 -28.60
C GLU A 459 36.21 -1.93 -28.78
N ARG A 460 35.00 -1.82 -28.21
CA ARG A 460 33.92 -2.83 -28.35
C ARG A 460 33.09 -2.64 -29.62
N GLY A 461 33.35 -1.62 -30.42
CA GLY A 461 32.67 -1.36 -31.70
C GLY A 461 31.20 -0.94 -31.56
N GLU A 462 30.73 -0.55 -30.38
CA GLU A 462 29.33 -0.22 -30.15
C GLU A 462 29.02 1.28 -30.40
N ARG A 463 28.73 1.60 -31.69
CA ARG A 463 27.92 2.71 -32.25
C ARG A 463 28.70 3.77 -33.07
N ASP A 464 28.00 4.34 -34.06
CA ASP A 464 28.56 5.25 -35.06
C ASP A 464 28.82 6.68 -34.54
N LEU A 465 30.05 7.18 -34.77
CA LEU A 465 30.51 8.53 -34.39
C LEU A 465 29.58 9.66 -34.84
N GLY A 466 28.97 9.55 -36.02
CA GLY A 466 28.12 10.59 -36.61
C GLY A 466 26.89 10.96 -35.78
N VAL A 467 26.40 10.04 -34.93
CA VAL A 467 25.22 10.28 -34.07
C VAL A 467 25.58 11.06 -32.80
N ILE A 468 26.83 10.95 -32.33
CA ILE A 468 27.29 11.61 -31.10
C ILE A 468 27.61 13.09 -31.39
N ILE A 469 28.41 13.33 -32.43
CA ILE A 469 28.88 14.68 -32.82
C ILE A 469 27.69 15.61 -33.16
N THR A 470 26.66 15.08 -33.83
CA THR A 470 25.48 15.86 -34.24
C THR A 470 24.52 16.23 -33.10
N LEU A 471 24.66 15.63 -31.91
CA LEU A 471 23.72 15.80 -30.79
C LEU A 471 24.33 16.37 -29.50
N LYS A 472 25.66 16.49 -29.39
CA LYS A 472 26.35 17.05 -28.20
C LYS A 472 25.83 16.49 -26.86
N GLY A 473 25.65 15.17 -26.77
CA GLY A 473 25.14 14.47 -25.58
C GLY A 473 23.64 14.66 -25.28
N LEU A 474 22.94 15.55 -25.99
CA LEU A 474 21.52 15.81 -25.77
C LEU A 474 20.64 14.76 -26.46
N VAL A 475 20.23 13.73 -25.70
CA VAL A 475 19.22 12.76 -26.16
C VAL A 475 17.94 13.50 -26.57
N PRO A 476 17.49 13.42 -27.85
CA PRO A 476 16.24 14.01 -28.27
C PRO A 476 15.10 13.34 -27.49
N ASN A 477 14.46 14.09 -26.58
CA ASN A 477 13.36 13.57 -25.79
C ASN A 477 12.13 13.44 -26.70
N ILE A 478 12.02 12.28 -27.38
CA ILE A 478 10.91 11.91 -28.26
C ILE A 478 9.64 11.79 -27.41
N LYS A 479 9.03 12.95 -27.15
CA LYS A 479 7.63 13.10 -26.75
C LYS A 479 6.81 12.39 -27.82
N LYS A 480 6.46 11.11 -27.56
CA LYS A 480 5.62 10.32 -28.46
C LYS A 480 4.36 11.13 -28.74
N ASN A 481 4.23 11.64 -29.97
CA ASN A 481 3.11 12.48 -30.37
C ASN A 481 1.82 11.75 -29.94
N PRO A 482 0.97 12.39 -29.10
CA PRO A 482 -0.16 11.70 -28.51
C PRO A 482 -1.07 11.22 -29.64
N LEU A 483 -1.33 9.90 -29.68
CA LEU A 483 -2.14 9.30 -30.73
C LEU A 483 -3.44 10.11 -30.91
N PRO A 484 -3.78 10.50 -32.16
CA PRO A 484 -4.92 11.35 -32.47
C PRO A 484 -6.15 11.00 -31.64
N THR A 485 -6.83 12.01 -31.09
CA THR A 485 -7.84 11.86 -30.02
C THR A 485 -8.98 10.89 -30.34
N TYR A 486 -9.27 10.66 -31.63
CA TYR A 486 -10.22 9.64 -32.07
C TYR A 486 -9.74 8.20 -31.81
N LEU A 487 -8.43 7.91 -31.96
CA LEU A 487 -7.84 6.59 -31.68
C LEU A 487 -7.79 6.27 -30.18
N SER A 488 -7.49 7.28 -29.35
CA SER A 488 -7.48 7.15 -27.89
C SER A 488 -8.87 7.20 -27.25
N SER A 489 -9.93 7.43 -28.04
CA SER A 489 -11.30 7.45 -27.55
C SER A 489 -11.73 6.09 -26.96
N ALA A 490 -12.35 6.12 -25.78
CA ALA A 490 -12.68 4.89 -25.03
C ALA A 490 -13.61 3.93 -25.80
N GLY A 491 -14.40 4.43 -26.75
CA GLY A 491 -15.22 3.62 -27.65
C GLY A 491 -14.38 2.86 -28.68
N VAL A 492 -13.40 3.50 -29.31
CA VAL A 492 -12.46 2.85 -30.26
C VAL A 492 -11.59 1.84 -29.52
N LEU A 493 -11.04 2.20 -28.36
CA LEU A 493 -10.23 1.28 -27.54
C LEU A 493 -11.02 0.05 -27.06
N LYS A 494 -12.30 0.21 -26.70
CA LYS A 494 -13.18 -0.92 -26.35
C LYS A 494 -13.42 -1.85 -27.55
N ARG A 495 -13.70 -1.29 -28.74
CA ARG A 495 -13.87 -2.08 -29.98
C ARG A 495 -12.58 -2.83 -30.34
N ALA A 496 -11.41 -2.20 -30.20
CA ALA A 496 -10.11 -2.83 -30.46
C ALA A 496 -9.83 -3.99 -29.47
N ALA A 497 -10.11 -3.76 -28.18
CA ALA A 497 -10.03 -4.80 -27.14
C ALA A 497 -10.98 -5.99 -27.39
N GLU A 498 -12.15 -5.74 -28.01
CA GLU A 498 -13.12 -6.78 -28.39
C GLU A 498 -12.65 -7.59 -29.61
N ARG A 499 -12.09 -6.94 -30.65
CA ARG A 499 -11.45 -7.60 -31.81
C ARG A 499 -10.37 -8.60 -31.37
N HIS A 500 -9.50 -8.22 -30.43
CA HIS A 500 -8.43 -9.09 -29.95
C HIS A 500 -8.96 -10.34 -29.24
N ARG A 501 -10.06 -10.24 -28.47
CA ARG A 501 -10.67 -11.42 -27.84
C ARG A 501 -11.22 -12.41 -28.86
N TYR A 502 -11.85 -11.90 -29.92
CA TYR A 502 -12.42 -12.74 -30.97
C TYR A 502 -11.35 -13.57 -31.68
N ARG A 503 -10.25 -12.94 -32.11
CA ARG A 503 -9.11 -13.66 -32.74
C ARG A 503 -8.58 -14.80 -31.87
N ASN A 504 -8.44 -14.59 -30.56
CA ASN A 504 -7.98 -15.63 -29.65
C ASN A 504 -8.96 -16.81 -29.53
N GLN A 505 -10.26 -16.59 -29.72
CA GLN A 505 -11.26 -17.65 -29.75
C GLN A 505 -11.29 -18.38 -31.10
N GLU A 506 -11.05 -17.68 -32.21
CA GLU A 506 -10.90 -18.30 -33.53
C GLU A 506 -9.62 -19.15 -33.64
N ALA A 507 -8.49 -18.65 -33.12
CA ALA A 507 -7.23 -19.40 -33.07
C ALA A 507 -7.41 -20.71 -32.30
N ALA A 508 -7.93 -20.65 -31.06
CA ALA A 508 -8.20 -21.83 -30.25
C ALA A 508 -9.26 -22.78 -30.86
N ARG A 509 -10.15 -22.28 -31.74
CA ARG A 509 -11.09 -23.12 -32.49
C ARG A 509 -10.42 -23.81 -33.68
N ARG A 510 -9.53 -23.12 -34.40
CA ARG A 510 -8.72 -23.71 -35.50
C ARG A 510 -7.74 -24.75 -34.98
N GLU A 511 -7.08 -24.47 -33.86
CA GLU A 511 -6.18 -25.40 -33.18
C GLU A 511 -6.93 -26.69 -32.80
N ARG A 512 -8.15 -26.61 -32.24
CA ARG A 512 -9.02 -27.79 -31.99
C ARG A 512 -9.45 -28.55 -33.25
N ILE A 513 -9.76 -27.84 -34.34
CA ILE A 513 -10.14 -28.49 -35.61
C ILE A 513 -8.93 -29.18 -36.26
N ALA A 514 -7.72 -28.65 -36.07
CA ALA A 514 -6.49 -29.31 -36.51
C ALA A 514 -6.21 -30.57 -35.68
N TYR A 515 -6.35 -30.54 -34.35
CA TYR A 515 -6.21 -31.73 -33.52
C TYR A 515 -7.26 -32.81 -33.86
N ALA A 516 -8.55 -32.45 -33.96
CA ALA A 516 -9.59 -33.40 -34.34
C ALA A 516 -9.32 -34.10 -35.70
N LYS A 517 -8.72 -33.37 -36.65
CA LYS A 517 -8.31 -33.94 -37.96
C LYS A 517 -7.03 -34.76 -37.93
N LEU A 518 -6.26 -34.71 -36.85
CA LEU A 518 -5.10 -35.58 -36.61
C LEU A 518 -5.49 -36.79 -35.76
N ASP A 519 -6.53 -36.67 -34.93
CA ASP A 519 -7.18 -37.81 -34.24
C ASP A 519 -8.07 -38.65 -35.20
N GLU A 520 -8.34 -38.15 -36.40
CA GLU A 520 -9.08 -38.80 -37.51
C GLU A 520 -8.15 -39.51 -38.53
N GLN A 521 -6.83 -39.58 -38.28
CA GLN A 521 -5.81 -40.14 -39.19
C GLN A 521 -4.98 -41.26 -38.54
#